data_AF-A0A916Y111-F1
#
_entry.id   AF-A0A916Y111-F1
#
_cell.length_a   1.000
_cell.length_b   1.000
_cell.length_c   1.000
_cell.angle_alpha   90.00
_cell.angle_beta   90.00
_cell.angle_gamma   90.00
#
_symmetry.space_group_name_H-M   'P 1'
#
loop_
_entity.id
_entity.type
_entity.pdbx_description
1 polymer ?
#
loop_
_entity_poly.entity_id
_entity_poly.type
_entity_poly.pdbx_seq_one_letter_code
_entity_poly.pdbx_strand_id
1 'polypeptide(L)'
;MRALPLRVRPLAAETVTGFLGRLATANSLTPRDLRLHVTDLAGLSPSRPNLERAAAWTERLGALAPGHFDADARRNAMYVRCQHYGWQPALCKRCGYTQAPRSACRRCADGDQTSVRSRGGAVCNRHRRWHLDAADVDLASFPEYAHAERCLSGTLWKRGVGLATGELQLAATLIRCWMTDERPDARIEDRMSALEVGTLDADAVLLAAYPEVVRLATVLTDLSFASYLLSPRFSLAEQVWALEAAVITVMRGSTTARLHDVAEKIVTRGKAAVETAFGMRQNAHNKRPATLEKALVASSQRHRSCLLRHLSTVRIQILPYQPGLAVPRSRVLDRHRPLPDLVMVDA
;
A
#
# COMPACT_ATOMS: atom_id res chain seq x y z
N MET A 1 -8.64 14.43 -34.73
CA MET A 1 -8.11 13.04 -34.74
C MET A 1 -9.27 12.07 -34.56
N ARG A 2 -9.36 11.03 -35.38
CA ARG A 2 -10.41 9.99 -35.29
C ARG A 2 -9.97 8.88 -34.33
N ALA A 3 -10.96 8.19 -33.74
CA ALA A 3 -10.71 6.99 -32.95
C ALA A 3 -10.12 5.87 -33.83
N LEU A 4 -9.41 4.94 -33.21
CA LEU A 4 -8.91 3.75 -33.90
C LEU A 4 -10.07 2.81 -34.28
N PRO A 5 -9.95 2.03 -35.38
CA PRO A 5 -11.02 1.18 -35.88
C PRO A 5 -11.50 0.12 -34.87
N LEU A 6 -10.56 -0.55 -34.20
CA LEU A 6 -10.86 -1.59 -33.21
C LEU A 6 -10.83 -1.00 -31.80
N ARG A 7 -11.87 -1.30 -31.03
CA ARG A 7 -12.06 -0.81 -29.66
C ARG A 7 -11.74 -1.90 -28.66
N VAL A 8 -11.18 -1.49 -27.54
CA VAL A 8 -10.94 -2.37 -26.39
C VAL A 8 -11.77 -1.87 -25.22
N ARG A 9 -12.38 -2.80 -24.48
CA ARG A 9 -13.11 -2.46 -23.25
C ARG A 9 -12.10 -2.08 -22.15
N PRO A 10 -12.21 -0.88 -21.55
CA PRO A 10 -11.33 -0.49 -20.45
C PRO A 10 -11.60 -1.36 -19.22
N LEU A 11 -10.52 -1.71 -18.51
CA LEU A 11 -10.62 -2.33 -17.19
C LEU A 11 -10.85 -1.28 -16.10
N ALA A 12 -11.43 -1.71 -14.98
CA ALA A 12 -11.55 -0.86 -13.81
C ALA A 12 -10.14 -0.47 -13.29
N ALA A 13 -9.94 0.84 -13.18
CA ALA A 13 -8.71 1.53 -12.83
C ALA A 13 -7.52 1.22 -13.74
N GLU A 14 -7.76 0.91 -15.02
CA GLU A 14 -6.67 0.69 -15.97
C GLU A 14 -5.80 1.95 -16.11
N THR A 15 -4.49 1.76 -16.17
CA THR A 15 -3.58 2.88 -16.45
C THR A 15 -3.73 3.34 -17.89
N VAL A 16 -3.43 4.60 -18.14
CA VAL A 16 -3.44 5.14 -19.51
C VAL A 16 -2.46 4.34 -20.38
N THR A 17 -1.28 4.07 -19.83
CA THR A 17 -0.24 3.28 -20.51
C THR A 17 -0.71 1.85 -20.83
N GLY A 18 -1.38 1.18 -19.88
CA GLY A 18 -1.88 -0.18 -20.06
C GLY A 18 -2.99 -0.28 -21.10
N PHE A 19 -3.98 0.61 -21.02
CA PHE A 19 -5.07 0.68 -22.01
C PHE A 19 -4.53 0.96 -23.41
N LEU A 20 -3.59 1.91 -23.55
CA LEU A 20 -3.00 2.24 -24.85
C LEU A 20 -2.24 1.06 -25.45
N GLY A 21 -1.53 0.28 -24.63
CA GLY A 21 -0.85 -0.94 -25.06
C GLY A 21 -1.82 -1.96 -25.65
N ARG A 22 -2.94 -2.22 -24.96
CA ARG A 22 -3.99 -3.13 -25.46
C ARG A 22 -4.67 -2.62 -26.72
N LEU A 23 -4.96 -1.32 -26.76
CA LEU A 23 -5.55 -0.68 -27.93
C LEU A 23 -4.63 -0.78 -29.16
N ALA A 24 -3.31 -0.64 -28.98
CA ALA A 24 -2.33 -0.84 -30.05
C ALA A 24 -2.38 -2.28 -30.58
N THR A 25 -2.27 -3.27 -29.69
CA THR A 25 -2.31 -4.69 -30.03
C THR A 25 -3.59 -5.05 -30.78
N ALA A 26 -4.74 -4.58 -30.30
CA ALA A 26 -6.03 -4.82 -30.94
C ALA A 26 -6.10 -4.24 -32.37
N ASN A 27 -5.35 -3.17 -32.68
CA ASN A 27 -5.32 -2.55 -34.00
C ASN A 27 -4.08 -2.97 -34.83
N SER A 28 -3.40 -4.05 -34.45
CA SER A 28 -2.19 -4.55 -35.14
C SER A 28 -1.06 -3.51 -35.22
N LEU A 29 -1.00 -2.61 -34.24
CA LEU A 29 0.09 -1.64 -34.06
C LEU A 29 1.04 -2.16 -32.97
N THR A 30 2.32 -1.79 -33.06
CA THR A 30 3.20 -2.03 -31.91
C THR A 30 2.83 -1.06 -30.78
N PRO A 31 2.85 -1.50 -29.50
CA PRO A 31 2.65 -0.58 -28.38
C PRO A 31 3.64 0.58 -28.38
N ARG A 32 4.84 0.39 -28.93
CA ARG A 32 5.85 1.45 -29.06
C ARG A 32 5.39 2.55 -30.01
N ASP A 33 4.90 2.20 -31.20
CA ASP A 33 4.53 3.18 -32.23
C ASP A 33 3.37 4.05 -31.77
N LEU A 34 2.33 3.42 -31.20
CA LEU A 34 1.18 4.17 -30.68
C LEU A 34 1.58 5.07 -29.51
N ARG A 35 2.50 4.63 -28.64
CA ARG A 35 3.04 5.45 -27.54
C ARG A 35 3.83 6.65 -28.05
N LEU A 36 4.68 6.48 -29.07
CA LEU A 36 5.43 7.58 -29.67
C LEU A 36 4.49 8.60 -30.31
N HIS A 37 3.50 8.13 -31.05
CA HIS A 37 2.50 8.98 -31.67
C HIS A 37 1.70 9.79 -30.64
N VAL A 38 1.23 9.15 -29.57
CA VAL A 38 0.52 9.84 -28.47
C VAL A 38 1.44 10.82 -27.73
N THR A 39 2.71 10.47 -27.54
CA THR A 39 3.72 11.36 -26.91
C THR A 39 3.86 12.65 -27.71
N ASP A 40 4.00 12.55 -29.02
CA ASP A 40 4.11 13.67 -29.94
C ASP A 40 2.85 14.56 -29.92
N LEU A 41 1.67 13.96 -30.08
CA LEU A 41 0.38 14.68 -30.03
C LEU A 41 0.12 15.38 -28.71
N ALA A 42 0.57 14.79 -27.61
CA ALA A 42 0.43 15.34 -26.27
C ALA A 42 1.49 16.41 -25.94
N GLY A 43 2.45 16.68 -26.84
CA GLY A 43 3.56 17.60 -26.60
C GLY A 43 4.43 17.17 -25.41
N LEU A 44 4.55 15.86 -25.17
CA LEU A 44 5.32 15.30 -24.06
C LEU A 44 6.79 15.13 -24.46
N SER A 45 7.67 15.24 -23.46
CA SER A 45 9.11 15.03 -23.67
C SER A 45 9.38 13.61 -24.19
N PRO A 46 10.08 13.44 -25.34
CA PRO A 46 10.39 12.13 -25.88
C PRO A 46 11.35 11.30 -25.02
N SER A 47 12.20 11.94 -24.21
CA SER A 47 13.21 11.25 -23.41
C SER A 47 12.66 10.62 -22.14
N ARG A 48 11.59 11.20 -21.55
CA ARG A 48 10.91 10.68 -20.36
C ARG A 48 9.40 10.95 -20.42
N PRO A 49 8.67 10.33 -21.38
CA PRO A 49 7.26 10.60 -21.55
C PRO A 49 6.45 10.00 -20.40
N ASN A 50 5.74 10.86 -19.66
CA ASN A 50 4.73 10.42 -18.71
C ASN A 50 3.37 10.35 -19.41
N LEU A 51 3.08 9.21 -20.02
CA LEU A 51 1.85 8.99 -20.79
C LEU A 51 0.57 9.10 -19.97
N GLU A 52 0.63 9.01 -18.65
CA GLU A 52 -0.52 9.28 -17.80
C GLU A 52 -1.02 10.73 -17.95
N ARG A 53 -0.18 11.65 -18.46
CA ARG A 53 -0.58 13.02 -18.83
C ARG A 53 -1.27 13.13 -20.19
N ALA A 54 -1.27 12.06 -20.99
CA ALA A 54 -1.90 11.99 -22.30
C ALA A 54 -3.28 11.30 -22.26
N ALA A 55 -3.94 11.27 -21.11
CA ALA A 55 -5.25 10.65 -20.92
C ALA A 55 -6.29 11.13 -21.95
N ALA A 56 -6.40 12.45 -22.17
CA ALA A 56 -7.38 13.01 -23.09
C ALA A 56 -7.16 12.60 -24.56
N TRP A 57 -5.92 12.32 -24.97
CA TRP A 57 -5.62 11.78 -26.31
C TRP A 57 -5.94 10.30 -26.39
N THR A 58 -5.59 9.55 -25.34
CA THR A 58 -5.89 8.12 -25.23
C THR A 58 -7.39 7.85 -25.21
N GLU A 59 -8.17 8.68 -24.52
CA GLU A 59 -9.64 8.62 -24.51
C GLU A 59 -10.22 8.82 -25.91
N ARG A 60 -9.72 9.81 -26.66
CA ARG A 60 -10.15 10.03 -28.06
C ARG A 60 -9.82 8.86 -28.96
N LEU A 61 -8.60 8.31 -28.86
CA LEU A 61 -8.17 7.17 -29.66
C LEU A 61 -8.98 5.91 -29.37
N GLY A 62 -9.33 5.68 -28.09
CA GLY A 62 -10.14 4.55 -27.66
C GLY A 62 -11.66 4.77 -27.73
N ALA A 63 -12.12 5.92 -28.23
CA ALA A 63 -13.53 6.33 -28.21
C ALA A 63 -14.18 6.26 -26.82
N LEU A 64 -13.44 6.61 -25.77
CA LEU A 64 -13.92 6.73 -24.39
C LEU A 64 -14.58 8.09 -24.15
N ALA A 65 -15.46 8.15 -23.15
CA ALA A 65 -16.01 9.42 -22.68
C ALA A 65 -14.89 10.34 -22.17
N PRO A 66 -14.93 11.66 -22.46
CA PRO A 66 -13.94 12.60 -21.93
C PRO A 66 -13.87 12.55 -20.39
N GLY A 67 -12.66 12.48 -19.84
CA GLY A 67 -12.42 12.38 -18.40
C GLY A 67 -12.70 10.99 -17.80
N HIS A 68 -12.81 9.94 -18.63
CA HIS A 68 -12.96 8.56 -18.20
C HIS A 68 -11.87 8.16 -17.19
N PHE A 69 -10.59 8.36 -17.51
CA PHE A 69 -9.49 7.93 -16.64
C PHE A 69 -9.47 8.71 -15.32
N ASP A 70 -9.77 10.01 -15.36
CA ASP A 70 -9.84 10.85 -14.15
C ASP A 70 -10.99 10.45 -13.24
N ALA A 71 -12.18 10.21 -13.80
CA ALA A 71 -13.34 9.76 -13.05
C ALA A 71 -13.08 8.38 -12.42
N ASP A 72 -12.43 7.50 -13.17
CA ASP A 72 -12.13 6.15 -12.71
C ASP A 72 -11.02 6.10 -11.66
N ALA A 73 -9.96 6.90 -11.82
CA ALA A 73 -8.94 7.09 -10.81
C ALA A 73 -9.52 7.65 -9.50
N ARG A 74 -10.47 8.58 -9.57
CA ARG A 74 -11.18 9.10 -8.38
C ARG A 74 -12.01 8.04 -7.67
N ARG A 75 -12.73 7.18 -8.41
CA ARG A 75 -13.47 6.05 -7.83
C ARG A 75 -12.53 5.06 -7.14
N ASN A 76 -11.32 4.91 -7.65
CA ASN A 76 -10.30 4.00 -7.13
C ASN A 76 -9.23 4.71 -6.29
N ALA A 77 -9.48 5.92 -5.81
CA ALA A 77 -8.56 6.62 -4.92
C ALA A 77 -8.57 5.99 -3.53
N MET A 78 -7.40 6.02 -2.88
CA MET A 78 -7.22 5.53 -1.51
C MET A 78 -7.60 6.60 -0.50
N TYR A 79 -8.16 6.17 0.63
CA TYR A 79 -8.37 7.06 1.77
C TYR A 79 -7.03 7.39 2.40
N VAL A 80 -6.85 8.61 2.87
CA VAL A 80 -5.60 9.03 3.51
C VAL A 80 -5.92 9.78 4.80
N ARG A 81 -5.09 9.57 5.82
CA ARG A 81 -5.01 10.46 6.98
C ARG A 81 -3.96 11.52 6.71
N CYS A 82 -4.37 12.78 6.72
CA CYS A 82 -3.50 13.90 6.38
C CYS A 82 -3.91 15.17 7.14
N GLN A 83 -3.06 16.19 7.03
CA GLN A 83 -3.27 17.52 7.64
C GLN A 83 -4.51 18.27 7.13
N HIS A 84 -5.11 17.86 6.00
CA HIS A 84 -6.22 18.60 5.38
C HIS A 84 -7.60 18.26 5.95
N TYR A 85 -7.75 17.14 6.67
CA TYR A 85 -9.03 16.63 7.16
C TYR A 85 -8.97 16.24 8.64
N GLY A 86 -8.23 16.99 9.46
CA GLY A 86 -8.14 16.76 10.91
C GLY A 86 -7.75 15.33 11.28
N TRP A 87 -6.83 14.74 10.50
CA TRP A 87 -6.38 13.35 10.61
C TRP A 87 -7.42 12.26 10.38
N GLN A 88 -8.66 12.59 10.00
CA GLN A 88 -9.67 11.58 9.69
C GLN A 88 -9.34 10.89 8.35
N PRO A 89 -9.60 9.57 8.19
CA PRO A 89 -9.46 8.90 6.91
C PRO A 89 -10.44 9.50 5.90
N ALA A 90 -9.94 10.10 4.83
CA ALA A 90 -10.78 10.73 3.81
C ALA A 90 -10.18 10.63 2.40
N LEU A 91 -11.03 10.75 1.39
CA LEU A 91 -10.61 10.92 -0.01
C LEU A 91 -10.13 12.37 -0.21
N CYS A 92 -8.87 12.63 0.15
CA CYS A 92 -8.30 13.97 0.05
C CYS A 92 -8.00 14.33 -1.41
N LYS A 93 -8.52 15.46 -1.91
CA LYS A 93 -8.22 15.95 -3.27
C LYS A 93 -6.75 16.35 -3.49
N ARG A 94 -5.98 16.60 -2.42
CA ARG A 94 -4.57 17.02 -2.47
C ARG A 94 -3.59 15.87 -2.22
N CYS A 95 -3.91 15.01 -1.25
CA CYS A 95 -3.04 13.94 -0.79
C CYS A 95 -3.52 12.55 -1.23
N GLY A 96 -4.78 12.41 -1.64
CA GLY A 96 -5.33 11.15 -2.10
C GLY A 96 -4.61 10.71 -3.36
N TYR A 97 -4.14 9.47 -3.36
CA TYR A 97 -3.47 8.86 -4.50
C TYR A 97 -4.13 7.53 -4.83
N THR A 98 -3.95 7.10 -6.06
CA THR A 98 -4.17 5.72 -6.46
C THR A 98 -2.93 4.91 -6.10
N GLN A 99 -3.09 3.62 -5.80
CA GLN A 99 -1.94 2.72 -5.58
C GLN A 99 -0.92 2.79 -6.73
N ALA A 100 0.29 2.31 -6.46
CA ALA A 100 1.25 2.03 -7.52
C ALA A 100 0.58 1.12 -8.58
N PRO A 101 0.86 1.34 -9.88
CA PRO A 101 0.41 0.41 -10.92
C PRO A 101 0.84 -1.01 -10.60
N ARG A 102 -0.08 -1.96 -10.81
CA ARG A 102 0.19 -3.40 -10.72
C ARG A 102 -0.40 -4.13 -11.92
N SER A 103 0.12 -5.31 -12.23
CA SER A 103 -0.45 -6.17 -13.28
C SER A 103 -1.93 -6.44 -13.04
N ALA A 104 -2.73 -6.36 -14.09
CA ALA A 104 -4.11 -6.82 -14.07
C ALA A 104 -4.17 -8.35 -14.16
N CYS A 105 -5.27 -8.94 -13.67
CA CYS A 105 -5.54 -10.35 -13.91
C CYS A 105 -5.66 -10.61 -15.42
N ARG A 106 -4.88 -11.57 -15.94
CA ARG A 106 -4.87 -11.93 -17.37
C ARG A 106 -6.26 -12.31 -17.88
N ARG A 107 -7.06 -13.04 -17.08
CA ARG A 107 -8.44 -13.38 -17.45
C ARG A 107 -9.38 -12.18 -17.51
N CYS A 108 -9.13 -11.13 -16.74
CA CYS A 108 -9.91 -9.88 -16.87
C CYS A 108 -9.51 -9.10 -18.13
N ALA A 109 -8.25 -9.23 -18.54
CA ALA A 109 -7.67 -8.52 -19.67
C ALA A 109 -7.69 -9.33 -20.98
N ASP A 110 -8.45 -10.44 -21.03
CA ASP A 110 -8.54 -11.34 -22.19
C ASP A 110 -7.17 -11.86 -22.67
N GLY A 111 -6.25 -12.09 -21.73
CA GLY A 111 -4.88 -12.58 -21.98
C GLY A 111 -3.83 -11.47 -22.08
N ASP A 112 -4.25 -10.21 -22.26
CA ASP A 112 -3.31 -9.09 -22.42
C ASP A 112 -2.54 -8.78 -21.13
N GLN A 113 -1.30 -8.33 -21.30
CA GLN A 113 -0.53 -7.69 -20.23
C GLN A 113 -0.90 -6.21 -20.13
N THR A 114 -1.53 -5.83 -19.03
CA THR A 114 -1.88 -4.43 -18.72
C THR A 114 -1.71 -4.18 -17.22
N SER A 115 -1.81 -2.91 -16.82
CA SER A 115 -1.69 -2.51 -15.43
C SER A 115 -2.88 -1.69 -14.97
N VAL A 116 -3.24 -1.88 -13.69
CA VAL A 116 -4.35 -1.20 -13.02
C VAL A 116 -3.87 -0.53 -11.74
N ARG A 117 -4.65 0.44 -11.27
CA ARG A 117 -4.52 1.08 -9.96
C ARG A 117 -5.79 0.91 -9.12
N SER A 118 -6.46 -0.23 -9.29
CA SER A 118 -7.76 -0.50 -8.69
C SER A 118 -7.66 -0.73 -7.19
N ARG A 119 -8.81 -0.68 -6.52
CA ARG A 119 -8.91 -1.11 -5.12
C ARG A 119 -8.44 -2.56 -4.98
N GLY A 120 -7.86 -2.88 -3.82
CA GLY A 120 -7.42 -4.23 -3.50
C GLY A 120 -5.92 -4.46 -3.62
N GLY A 121 -5.54 -5.72 -3.76
CA GLY A 121 -4.16 -6.17 -3.76
C GLY A 121 -3.87 -7.20 -4.84
N ALA A 122 -3.37 -8.35 -4.41
CA ALA A 122 -2.70 -9.35 -5.24
C ALA A 122 -3.67 -10.35 -5.89
N VAL A 123 -4.93 -10.37 -5.44
CA VAL A 123 -5.90 -11.41 -5.81
C VAL A 123 -7.03 -10.81 -6.65
N CYS A 124 -7.37 -11.51 -7.73
CA CYS A 124 -8.57 -11.22 -8.49
C CYS A 124 -9.74 -12.02 -7.91
N ASN A 125 -10.64 -11.38 -7.17
CA ASN A 125 -11.82 -12.05 -6.61
C ASN A 125 -12.75 -12.68 -7.66
N ARG A 126 -12.81 -12.10 -8.87
CA ARG A 126 -13.66 -12.62 -9.95
C ARG A 126 -13.17 -13.96 -10.48
N HIS A 127 -11.85 -14.08 -10.68
CA HIS A 127 -11.25 -15.26 -11.29
C HIS A 127 -10.54 -16.18 -10.30
N ARG A 128 -10.46 -15.77 -9.02
CA ARG A 128 -9.70 -16.44 -7.94
C ARG A 128 -8.28 -16.73 -8.37
N ARG A 129 -7.55 -15.69 -8.80
CA ARG A 129 -6.16 -15.82 -9.24
C ARG A 129 -5.26 -14.81 -8.56
N TRP A 130 -4.07 -15.25 -8.20
CA TRP A 130 -2.97 -14.38 -7.85
C TRP A 130 -2.44 -13.71 -9.12
N HIS A 131 -2.26 -12.39 -9.08
CA HIS A 131 -1.80 -11.64 -10.26
C HIS A 131 -0.78 -10.53 -9.93
N LEU A 132 -0.16 -10.57 -8.74
CA LEU A 132 0.91 -9.65 -8.38
C LEU A 132 2.20 -10.01 -9.14
N ASP A 133 2.98 -9.01 -9.54
CA ASP A 133 4.27 -9.16 -10.24
C ASP A 133 4.20 -10.08 -11.48
N ALA A 134 3.12 -9.95 -12.24
CA ALA A 134 2.83 -10.72 -13.45
C ALA A 134 2.72 -12.25 -13.27
N ALA A 135 2.73 -12.75 -12.02
CA ALA A 135 2.37 -14.11 -11.71
C ALA A 135 0.90 -14.38 -12.09
N ASP A 136 0.56 -15.65 -12.30
CA ASP A 136 -0.79 -16.05 -12.67
C ASP A 136 -1.13 -17.40 -12.04
N VAL A 137 -1.34 -17.40 -10.72
CA VAL A 137 -1.54 -18.62 -9.93
C VAL A 137 -3.03 -18.84 -9.67
N ASP A 138 -3.51 -20.06 -9.86
CA ASP A 138 -4.89 -20.42 -9.55
C ASP A 138 -5.08 -20.56 -8.04
N LEU A 139 -6.11 -19.90 -7.49
CA LEU A 139 -6.46 -19.91 -6.07
C LEU A 139 -7.87 -20.49 -5.85
N ALA A 140 -8.44 -21.22 -6.82
CA ALA A 140 -9.77 -21.78 -6.70
C ALA A 140 -9.95 -22.65 -5.44
N SER A 141 -8.91 -23.39 -5.05
CA SER A 141 -8.86 -24.25 -3.86
C SER A 141 -8.66 -23.50 -2.54
N PHE A 142 -8.38 -22.19 -2.57
CA PHE A 142 -8.03 -21.37 -1.40
C PHE A 142 -8.99 -20.18 -1.23
N PRO A 143 -10.26 -20.41 -0.83
CA PRO A 143 -11.28 -19.36 -0.72
C PRO A 143 -10.92 -18.24 0.27
N GLU A 144 -10.04 -18.50 1.23
CA GLU A 144 -9.53 -17.53 2.21
C GLU A 144 -8.77 -16.37 1.55
N TYR A 145 -8.16 -16.56 0.37
CA TYR A 145 -7.52 -15.47 -0.38
C TYR A 145 -8.54 -14.46 -0.87
N ALA A 146 -9.69 -14.93 -1.36
CA ALA A 146 -10.77 -14.05 -1.80
C ALA A 146 -11.40 -13.29 -0.61
N HIS A 147 -11.45 -13.91 0.57
CA HIS A 147 -11.87 -13.23 1.79
C HIS A 147 -10.86 -12.13 2.19
N ALA A 148 -9.57 -12.45 2.21
CA ALA A 148 -8.50 -11.51 2.49
C ALA A 148 -8.53 -10.30 1.53
N GLU A 149 -8.68 -10.56 0.24
CA GLU A 149 -8.76 -9.51 -0.78
C GLU A 149 -10.00 -8.61 -0.61
N ARG A 150 -11.14 -9.15 -0.17
CA ARG A 150 -12.31 -8.34 0.21
C ARG A 150 -12.04 -7.45 1.42
N CYS A 151 -11.32 -7.95 2.42
CA CYS A 151 -10.89 -7.14 3.56
C CYS A 151 -9.94 -6.02 3.10
N LEU A 152 -8.98 -6.34 2.23
CA LEU A 152 -8.01 -5.38 1.69
C LEU A 152 -8.69 -4.28 0.87
N SER A 153 -9.53 -4.65 -0.09
CA SER A 153 -10.26 -3.72 -0.97
C SER A 153 -11.39 -2.94 -0.28
N GLY A 154 -11.82 -3.39 0.91
CA GLY A 154 -12.86 -2.79 1.72
C GLY A 154 -12.32 -2.04 2.94
N THR A 155 -12.21 -2.74 4.07
CA THR A 155 -11.87 -2.16 5.38
C THR A 155 -10.50 -1.50 5.38
N LEU A 156 -9.46 -2.21 4.93
CA LEU A 156 -8.10 -1.68 4.89
C LEU A 156 -7.96 -0.54 3.88
N TRP A 157 -8.66 -0.60 2.75
CA TRP A 157 -8.68 0.50 1.79
C TRP A 157 -9.18 1.81 2.39
N LYS A 158 -10.24 1.75 3.20
CA LYS A 158 -10.79 2.90 3.94
C LYS A 158 -9.83 3.42 5.03
N ARG A 159 -8.94 2.56 5.53
CA ARG A 159 -7.84 2.95 6.44
C ARG A 159 -6.61 3.50 5.71
N GLY A 160 -6.60 3.47 4.38
CA GLY A 160 -5.46 3.92 3.58
C GLY A 160 -4.34 2.91 3.43
N VAL A 161 -4.68 1.62 3.53
CA VAL A 161 -3.74 0.50 3.43
C VAL A 161 -3.85 -0.16 2.06
N GLY A 162 -2.71 -0.48 1.47
CA GLY A 162 -2.57 -1.11 0.16
C GLY A 162 -1.25 -1.82 -0.02
N LEU A 163 -1.04 -2.40 -1.21
CA LEU A 163 0.17 -3.18 -1.50
C LEU A 163 1.47 -2.38 -1.38
N ALA A 164 1.45 -1.06 -1.62
CA ALA A 164 2.66 -0.23 -1.61
C ALA A 164 2.72 0.73 -0.42
N THR A 165 1.84 0.58 0.58
CA THR A 165 1.76 1.55 1.68
C THR A 165 2.63 1.18 2.87
N GLY A 166 3.02 -0.09 3.03
CA GLY A 166 3.96 -0.55 4.04
C GLY A 166 3.38 -1.50 5.08
N GLU A 167 2.09 -1.41 5.38
CA GLU A 167 1.48 -2.19 6.46
C GLU A 167 1.42 -3.69 6.13
N LEU A 168 1.20 -4.05 4.86
CA LEU A 168 1.26 -5.44 4.43
C LEU A 168 2.69 -5.97 4.47
N GLN A 169 3.69 -5.16 4.10
CA GLN A 169 5.11 -5.52 4.22
C GLN A 169 5.54 -5.71 5.66
N LEU A 170 5.06 -4.85 6.57
CA LEU A 170 5.32 -4.96 8.01
C LEU A 170 4.72 -6.26 8.55
N ALA A 171 3.46 -6.55 8.23
CA ALA A 171 2.80 -7.79 8.63
C ALA A 171 3.50 -9.03 8.04
N ALA A 172 3.86 -9.02 6.75
CA ALA A 172 4.61 -10.10 6.12
C ALA A 172 5.99 -10.29 6.74
N THR A 173 6.68 -9.21 7.12
CA THR A 173 7.97 -9.29 7.81
C THR A 173 7.84 -9.98 9.17
N LEU A 174 6.87 -9.57 9.99
CA LEU A 174 6.61 -10.18 11.30
C LEU A 174 6.28 -11.67 11.17
N ILE A 175 5.42 -12.03 10.23
CA ILE A 175 5.05 -13.42 9.95
C ILE A 175 6.27 -14.22 9.47
N ARG A 176 7.06 -13.68 8.55
CA ARG A 176 8.29 -14.33 8.07
C ARG A 176 9.27 -14.60 9.20
N CYS A 177 9.52 -13.61 10.06
CA CYS A 177 10.43 -13.75 11.19
C CYS A 177 9.97 -14.84 12.13
N TRP A 178 8.66 -14.95 12.38
CA TRP A 178 8.08 -16.04 13.14
C TRP A 178 8.25 -17.41 12.44
N MET A 179 7.89 -17.51 11.16
CA MET A 179 7.97 -18.76 10.35
C MET A 179 9.41 -19.26 10.14
N THR A 180 10.42 -18.46 10.46
CA THR A 180 11.83 -18.86 10.36
C THR A 180 12.21 -19.80 11.50
N ASP A 181 11.66 -19.58 12.69
CA ASP A 181 12.01 -20.33 13.89
C ASP A 181 10.90 -21.34 14.29
N GLU A 182 9.67 -21.13 13.84
CA GLU A 182 8.50 -21.95 14.15
C GLU A 182 7.91 -22.60 12.90
N ARG A 183 7.34 -23.79 13.09
CA ARG A 183 6.60 -24.46 12.02
C ARG A 183 5.20 -23.85 11.88
N PRO A 184 4.80 -23.42 10.68
CA PRO A 184 3.46 -22.90 10.48
C PRO A 184 2.41 -24.01 10.61
N ASP A 185 1.15 -23.63 10.79
CA ASP A 185 0.06 -24.61 10.86
C ASP A 185 -0.07 -25.42 9.55
N ALA A 186 -0.63 -26.64 9.64
CA ALA A 186 -0.77 -27.55 8.50
C ALA A 186 -1.46 -26.89 7.29
N ARG A 187 -2.37 -25.94 7.53
CA ARG A 187 -3.07 -25.21 6.45
C ARG A 187 -2.15 -24.27 5.67
N ILE A 188 -1.18 -23.62 6.33
CA ILE A 188 -0.16 -22.84 5.65
C ILE A 188 0.80 -23.77 4.92
N GLU A 189 1.21 -24.89 5.53
CA GLU A 189 2.08 -25.89 4.88
C GLU A 189 1.43 -26.46 3.60
N ASP A 190 0.16 -26.86 3.66
CA ASP A 190 -0.63 -27.35 2.52
C ASP A 190 -0.66 -26.32 1.37
N ARG A 191 -0.83 -25.04 1.72
CA ARG A 191 -0.80 -23.95 0.74
C ARG A 191 0.58 -23.74 0.15
N MET A 192 1.63 -23.75 0.98
CA MET A 192 3.00 -23.61 0.50
C MET A 192 3.35 -24.73 -0.47
N SER A 193 2.96 -25.98 -0.15
CA SER A 193 3.15 -27.12 -1.03
C SER A 193 2.37 -26.97 -2.34
N ALA A 194 1.07 -26.68 -2.27
CA ALA A 194 0.21 -26.57 -3.45
C ALA A 194 0.50 -25.35 -4.33
N LEU A 195 1.08 -24.29 -3.78
CA LEU A 195 1.49 -23.08 -4.51
C LEU A 195 3.00 -23.10 -4.88
N GLU A 196 3.68 -24.22 -4.64
CA GLU A 196 5.10 -24.43 -4.94
C GLU A 196 6.03 -23.37 -4.31
N VAL A 197 5.70 -22.91 -3.09
CA VAL A 197 6.49 -21.94 -2.34
C VAL A 197 7.63 -22.68 -1.61
N GLY A 198 8.81 -22.67 -2.22
CA GLY A 198 10.01 -23.34 -1.70
C GLY A 198 10.91 -22.50 -0.77
N THR A 199 10.75 -21.18 -0.75
CA THR A 199 11.55 -20.25 0.07
C THR A 199 10.66 -19.29 0.84
N LEU A 200 11.13 -18.84 2.01
CA LEU A 200 10.43 -17.84 2.84
C LEU A 200 11.01 -16.43 2.66
N ASP A 201 11.23 -16.01 1.41
CA ASP A 201 11.55 -14.61 1.13
C ASP A 201 10.30 -13.69 1.25
N ALA A 202 10.49 -12.38 1.09
CA ALA A 202 9.43 -11.41 1.35
C ALA A 202 8.19 -11.59 0.45
N ASP A 203 8.41 -11.90 -0.82
CA ASP A 203 7.35 -12.01 -1.82
C ASP A 203 6.66 -13.38 -1.72
N ALA A 204 7.46 -14.42 -1.46
CA ALA A 204 6.98 -15.77 -1.21
C ALA A 204 6.10 -15.86 0.05
N VAL A 205 6.45 -15.16 1.13
CA VAL A 205 5.62 -15.10 2.35
C VAL A 205 4.31 -14.39 2.08
N LEU A 206 4.32 -13.32 1.27
CA LEU A 206 3.08 -12.63 0.92
C LEU A 206 2.13 -13.55 0.15
N LEU A 207 2.63 -14.41 -0.76
CA LEU A 207 1.82 -15.42 -1.44
C LEU A 207 1.37 -16.53 -0.48
N ALA A 208 2.27 -17.16 0.26
CA ALA A 208 1.97 -18.31 1.12
C ALA A 208 1.00 -17.98 2.27
N ALA A 209 1.18 -16.82 2.89
CA ALA A 209 0.48 -16.40 4.09
C ALA A 209 -0.44 -15.18 3.84
N TYR A 210 -0.85 -14.91 2.60
CA TYR A 210 -1.65 -13.72 2.26
C TYR A 210 -2.84 -13.45 3.19
N PRO A 211 -3.68 -14.45 3.54
CA PRO A 211 -4.77 -14.28 4.49
C PRO A 211 -4.30 -13.88 5.88
N GLU A 212 -3.22 -14.47 6.39
CA GLU A 212 -2.61 -14.15 7.68
C GLU A 212 -2.04 -12.72 7.67
N VAL A 213 -1.32 -12.35 6.61
CA VAL A 213 -0.75 -11.01 6.42
C VAL A 213 -1.85 -9.95 6.44
N VAL A 214 -2.95 -10.16 5.71
CA VAL A 214 -4.09 -9.23 5.70
C VAL A 214 -4.78 -9.17 7.07
N ARG A 215 -4.94 -10.30 7.77
CA ARG A 215 -5.50 -10.31 9.13
C ARG A 215 -4.62 -9.54 10.11
N LEU A 216 -3.32 -9.79 10.11
CA LEU A 216 -2.38 -9.08 10.97
C LEU A 216 -2.37 -7.58 10.65
N ALA A 217 -2.29 -7.19 9.38
CA ALA A 217 -2.39 -5.78 8.99
C ALA A 217 -3.71 -5.13 9.45
N THR A 218 -4.81 -5.88 9.50
CA THR A 218 -6.09 -5.41 10.03
C THR A 218 -6.02 -5.14 11.54
N VAL A 219 -5.30 -5.98 12.31
CA VAL A 219 -5.05 -5.76 13.74
C VAL A 219 -4.12 -4.57 13.95
N LEU A 220 -2.97 -4.54 13.26
CA LEU A 220 -1.96 -3.48 13.41
C LEU A 220 -2.48 -2.08 13.05
N THR A 221 -3.46 -2.02 12.13
CA THR A 221 -4.09 -0.76 11.69
C THR A 221 -5.38 -0.44 12.44
N ASP A 222 -5.77 -1.25 13.42
CA ASP A 222 -6.86 -0.89 14.31
C ASP A 222 -6.49 0.34 15.14
N LEU A 223 -7.43 1.27 15.29
CA LEU A 223 -7.17 2.55 15.96
C LEU A 223 -6.80 2.35 17.44
N SER A 224 -7.42 1.40 18.12
CA SER A 224 -7.17 1.12 19.53
C SER A 224 -5.81 0.43 19.68
N PHE A 225 -5.54 -0.57 18.85
CA PHE A 225 -4.27 -1.28 18.88
C PHE A 225 -3.09 -0.38 18.52
N ALA A 226 -3.16 0.37 17.41
CA ALA A 226 -2.10 1.30 17.01
C ALA A 226 -1.86 2.40 18.06
N SER A 227 -2.92 2.89 18.72
CA SER A 227 -2.79 3.87 19.80
C SER A 227 -2.13 3.26 21.03
N TYR A 228 -2.44 2.02 21.39
CA TYR A 228 -1.77 1.30 22.49
C TYR A 228 -0.29 1.08 22.19
N LEU A 229 0.00 0.53 21.00
CA LEU A 229 1.34 0.15 20.57
C LEU A 229 2.33 1.33 20.50
N LEU A 230 1.84 2.52 20.14
CA LEU A 230 2.67 3.70 19.92
C LEU A 230 2.57 4.74 21.06
N SER A 231 1.68 4.56 22.02
CA SER A 231 1.50 5.51 23.12
C SER A 231 2.73 5.54 24.04
N PRO A 232 3.21 6.72 24.46
CA PRO A 232 4.30 6.80 25.44
C PRO A 232 3.87 6.36 26.85
N ARG A 233 2.57 6.16 27.09
CA ARG A 233 2.01 5.78 28.41
C ARG A 233 2.33 4.35 28.82
N PHE A 234 2.64 3.48 27.87
CA PHE A 234 2.94 2.07 28.12
C PHE A 234 4.44 1.83 27.98
N SER A 235 4.94 0.88 28.76
CA SER A 235 6.33 0.46 28.71
C SER A 235 6.66 -0.21 27.37
N LEU A 236 7.95 -0.23 27.02
CA LEU A 236 8.41 -0.94 25.82
C LEU A 236 8.04 -2.43 25.89
N ALA A 237 8.26 -3.07 27.04
CA ALA A 237 7.98 -4.50 27.23
C ALA A 237 6.49 -4.85 26.98
N GLU A 238 5.55 -4.07 27.52
CA GLU A 238 4.11 -4.27 27.30
C GLU A 238 3.72 -4.14 25.81
N GLN A 239 4.33 -3.19 25.12
CA GLN A 239 4.05 -2.93 23.71
C GLN A 239 4.66 -3.99 22.79
N VAL A 240 5.87 -4.45 23.09
CA VAL A 240 6.51 -5.58 22.40
C VAL A 240 5.67 -6.83 22.58
N TRP A 241 5.28 -7.14 23.82
CA TRP A 241 4.41 -8.27 24.12
C TRP A 241 3.08 -8.20 23.35
N ALA A 242 2.44 -7.03 23.27
CA ALA A 242 1.20 -6.87 22.52
C ALA A 242 1.38 -7.10 21.00
N LEU A 243 2.52 -6.69 20.44
CA LEU A 243 2.84 -6.93 19.03
C LEU A 243 3.08 -8.42 18.77
N GLU A 244 3.85 -9.09 19.61
CA GLU A 244 4.06 -10.53 19.57
C GLU A 244 2.74 -11.28 19.69
N ALA A 245 1.91 -10.93 20.69
CA ALA A 245 0.60 -11.51 20.93
C ALA A 245 -0.29 -11.45 19.68
N ALA A 246 -0.27 -10.33 18.94
CA ALA A 246 -1.00 -10.21 17.68
C ALA A 246 -0.50 -11.18 16.61
N VAL A 247 0.83 -11.36 16.48
CA VAL A 247 1.43 -12.29 15.52
C VAL A 247 1.10 -13.74 15.89
N ILE A 248 1.38 -14.15 17.13
CA ILE A 248 1.16 -15.53 17.57
C ILE A 248 -0.32 -15.91 17.59
N THR A 249 -1.23 -14.94 17.78
CA THR A 249 -2.68 -15.17 17.66
C THR A 249 -3.07 -15.45 16.20
N VAL A 250 -2.53 -14.68 15.25
CA VAL A 250 -2.81 -14.85 13.82
C VAL A 250 -2.20 -16.16 13.29
N MET A 251 -1.01 -16.50 13.76
CA MET A 251 -0.22 -17.67 13.33
C MET A 251 -0.49 -18.93 14.14
N ARG A 252 -1.16 -18.82 15.30
CA ARG A 252 -1.49 -19.91 16.25
C ARG A 252 -0.24 -20.63 16.77
N GLY A 253 0.68 -19.88 17.37
CA GLY A 253 1.93 -20.44 17.90
C GLY A 253 2.49 -19.73 19.13
N SER A 254 3.81 -19.81 19.29
CA SER A 254 4.59 -19.23 20.40
C SER A 254 5.44 -18.05 19.97
N THR A 255 5.84 -17.21 20.92
CA THR A 255 6.84 -16.16 20.69
C THR A 255 8.21 -16.79 20.42
N THR A 256 8.95 -16.24 19.46
CA THR A 256 10.33 -16.66 19.14
C THR A 256 11.31 -15.51 19.43
N ALA A 257 12.59 -15.82 19.64
CA ALA A 257 13.61 -14.81 19.87
C ALA A 257 13.72 -13.80 18.70
N ARG A 258 13.66 -14.29 17.46
CA ARG A 258 13.70 -13.42 16.28
C ARG A 258 12.47 -12.52 16.18
N LEU A 259 11.28 -13.05 16.50
CA LEU A 259 10.06 -12.25 16.56
C LEU A 259 10.19 -11.16 17.63
N HIS A 260 10.71 -11.49 18.81
CA HIS A 260 10.95 -10.55 19.89
C HIS A 260 11.87 -9.41 19.46
N ASP A 261 13.04 -9.73 18.92
CA ASP A 261 14.03 -8.74 18.48
C ASP A 261 13.45 -7.78 17.42
N VAL A 262 12.68 -8.32 16.47
CA VAL A 262 12.06 -7.51 15.41
C VAL A 262 10.92 -6.67 15.96
N ALA A 263 10.09 -7.22 16.85
CA ALA A 263 9.02 -6.49 17.52
C ALA A 263 9.57 -5.32 18.35
N GLU A 264 10.64 -5.54 19.13
CA GLU A 264 11.30 -4.49 19.90
C GLU A 264 11.83 -3.37 19.01
N LYS A 265 12.50 -3.69 17.90
CA LYS A 265 12.99 -2.71 16.92
C LYS A 265 11.85 -1.88 16.32
N ILE A 266 10.73 -2.53 15.96
CA ILE A 266 9.54 -1.86 15.38
C ILE A 266 8.92 -0.90 16.41
N VAL A 267 8.68 -1.38 17.64
CA VAL A 267 8.05 -0.57 18.70
C VAL A 267 8.95 0.59 19.10
N THR A 268 10.24 0.36 19.32
CA THR A 268 11.21 1.40 19.65
C THR A 268 11.23 2.51 18.61
N ARG A 269 11.27 2.15 17.32
CA ARG A 269 11.20 3.10 16.22
C ARG A 269 9.86 3.85 16.18
N GLY A 270 8.76 3.15 16.44
CA GLY A 270 7.43 3.74 16.56
C GLY A 270 7.36 4.80 17.65
N LYS A 271 7.90 4.51 18.85
CA LYS A 271 8.00 5.46 19.96
C LYS A 271 8.84 6.68 19.59
N ALA A 272 10.04 6.47 19.03
CA ALA A 272 10.89 7.56 18.55
C ALA A 272 10.20 8.44 17.49
N ALA A 273 9.37 7.83 16.63
CA ALA A 273 8.58 8.54 15.63
C ALA A 273 7.45 9.37 16.27
N VAL A 274 6.79 8.87 17.32
CA VAL A 274 5.83 9.65 18.11
C VAL A 274 6.51 10.83 18.79
N GLU A 275 7.60 10.60 19.51
CA GLU A 275 8.36 11.65 20.21
C GLU A 275 8.80 12.75 19.23
N THR A 276 9.33 12.34 18.06
CA THR A 276 9.70 13.27 16.99
C THR A 276 8.51 14.07 16.50
N ALA A 277 7.35 13.46 16.28
CA ALA A 277 6.16 14.15 15.79
C ALA A 277 5.68 15.22 16.79
N PHE A 278 5.65 14.92 18.08
CA PHE A 278 5.20 15.89 19.07
C PHE A 278 6.23 16.97 19.39
N GLY A 279 7.54 16.69 19.21
CA GLY A 279 8.59 17.70 19.31
C GLY A 279 8.70 18.61 18.09
N MET A 280 8.03 18.33 16.96
CA MET A 280 8.22 19.10 15.73
C MET A 280 7.70 20.54 15.81
N ARG A 281 8.47 21.48 15.26
CA ARG A 281 8.14 22.91 15.16
C ARG A 281 7.67 23.29 13.76
N GLN A 282 6.90 24.39 13.65
CA GLN A 282 6.28 24.81 12.38
C GLN A 282 7.27 25.07 11.25
N ASN A 283 8.41 25.70 11.55
CA ASN A 283 9.49 25.97 10.60
C ASN A 283 10.82 26.21 11.34
N ALA A 284 11.91 26.41 10.60
CA ALA A 284 13.25 26.55 11.17
C ALA A 284 13.46 27.83 12.02
N HIS A 285 12.67 28.88 11.79
CA HIS A 285 12.80 30.18 12.47
C HIS A 285 11.74 30.39 13.56
N ASN A 286 10.66 29.62 13.55
CA ASN A 286 9.56 29.71 14.49
C ASN A 286 9.57 28.51 15.44
N LYS A 287 9.74 28.77 16.75
CA LYS A 287 9.73 27.74 17.79
C LYS A 287 8.31 27.23 18.16
N ARG A 288 7.24 27.77 17.56
CA ARG A 288 5.88 27.29 17.79
C ARG A 288 5.72 25.81 17.35
N PRO A 289 5.01 24.98 18.12
CA PRO A 289 4.70 23.61 17.74
C PRO A 289 3.99 23.52 16.37
N ALA A 290 4.35 22.52 15.58
CA ALA A 290 3.60 22.19 14.38
C ALA A 290 2.22 21.61 14.75
N THR A 291 1.28 21.66 13.80
CA THR A 291 0.04 20.88 13.96
C THR A 291 0.40 19.39 14.00
N LEU A 292 -0.23 18.65 14.90
CA LEU A 292 0.10 17.25 15.13
C LEU A 292 -0.05 16.43 13.85
N GLU A 293 -1.10 16.67 13.06
CA GLU A 293 -1.34 15.97 11.80
C GLU A 293 -0.19 16.14 10.82
N LYS A 294 0.32 17.37 10.69
CA LYS A 294 1.43 17.67 9.80
C LYS A 294 2.70 16.98 10.28
N ALA A 295 2.93 17.00 11.59
CA ALA A 295 4.08 16.37 12.20
C ALA A 295 4.03 14.83 12.10
N LEU A 296 2.85 14.22 12.24
CA LEU A 296 2.67 12.78 12.06
C LEU A 296 2.98 12.33 10.63
N VAL A 297 2.54 13.07 9.60
CA VAL A 297 2.96 12.78 8.21
C VAL A 297 4.49 12.84 8.09
N ALA A 298 5.10 13.94 8.54
CA ALA A 298 6.53 14.15 8.41
C ALA A 298 7.36 13.11 9.16
N SER A 299 6.95 12.78 10.40
CA SER A 299 7.65 11.82 11.24
C SER A 299 7.49 10.39 10.75
N SER A 300 6.29 10.00 10.28
CA SER A 300 6.05 8.67 9.70
C SER A 300 6.99 8.38 8.52
N GLN A 301 7.31 9.40 7.72
CA GLN A 301 8.22 9.30 6.60
C GLN A 301 9.68 9.25 7.05
N ARG A 302 10.07 10.16 7.95
CA ARG A 302 11.44 10.24 8.46
C ARG A 302 11.89 8.94 9.10
N HIS A 303 11.03 8.37 9.92
CA HIS A 303 11.33 7.14 10.65
C HIS A 303 10.95 5.88 9.87
N ARG A 304 10.25 6.00 8.74
CA ARG A 304 9.63 4.87 8.04
C ARG A 304 8.85 4.00 9.03
N SER A 305 7.85 4.62 9.65
CA SER A 305 6.90 3.98 10.57
C SER A 305 5.49 4.17 10.03
N CYS A 306 4.99 3.17 9.33
CA CYS A 306 3.68 3.17 8.68
C CYS A 306 2.54 3.18 9.69
N LEU A 307 2.74 2.57 10.86
CA LEU A 307 1.74 2.51 11.95
C LEU A 307 1.41 3.89 12.53
N LEU A 308 2.33 4.85 12.44
CA LEU A 308 2.11 6.22 12.91
C LEU A 308 0.93 6.90 12.18
N ARG A 309 0.60 6.45 10.96
CA ARG A 309 -0.58 6.95 10.23
C ARG A 309 -1.88 6.55 10.90
N HIS A 310 -1.92 5.42 11.59
CA HIS A 310 -3.13 4.85 12.22
C HIS A 310 -3.33 5.31 13.66
N LEU A 311 -2.43 6.17 14.14
CA LEU A 311 -2.47 6.77 15.45
C LEU A 311 -3.69 7.69 15.63
N SER A 312 -4.36 7.60 16.78
CA SER A 312 -5.40 8.53 17.17
C SER A 312 -4.80 9.83 17.72
N THR A 313 -5.13 10.97 17.11
CA THR A 313 -4.75 12.29 17.64
C THR A 313 -5.53 12.68 18.90
N VAL A 314 -6.61 11.98 19.23
CA VAL A 314 -7.45 12.26 20.42
C VAL A 314 -7.03 11.40 21.62
N ARG A 315 -6.65 10.14 21.39
CA ARG A 315 -6.35 9.19 22.49
C ARG A 315 -4.93 9.30 23.03
N ILE A 316 -4.07 10.05 22.36
CA ILE A 316 -2.67 10.21 22.76
C ILE A 316 -2.51 11.60 23.38
N GLN A 317 -2.59 11.62 24.70
CA GLN A 317 -2.16 12.75 25.51
C GLN A 317 -0.65 12.63 25.71
N ILE A 318 0.11 13.70 25.46
CA ILE A 318 1.53 13.68 25.77
C ILE A 318 1.98 14.89 26.60
N LEU A 319 2.87 14.56 27.54
CA LEU A 319 3.75 15.46 28.28
C LEU A 319 4.52 16.39 27.32
N PRO A 320 4.96 17.57 27.78
CA PRO A 320 5.68 18.50 26.93
C PRO A 320 6.99 17.88 26.42
N TYR A 321 7.07 17.62 25.12
CA TYR A 321 8.32 17.27 24.47
C TYR A 321 9.14 18.51 24.14
N GLN A 322 10.46 18.35 24.12
CA GLN A 322 11.35 19.43 23.72
C GLN A 322 11.17 19.78 22.23
N PRO A 323 11.04 21.08 21.89
CA PRO A 323 10.99 21.52 20.50
C PRO A 323 12.23 21.07 19.72
N GLY A 324 12.00 20.29 18.68
CA GLY A 324 13.02 19.65 17.85
C GLY A 324 13.02 20.16 16.41
N LEU A 325 12.92 19.23 15.45
CA LEU A 325 13.08 19.51 14.02
C LEU A 325 11.90 20.30 13.43
N ALA A 326 12.16 21.07 12.37
CA ALA A 326 11.11 21.77 11.64
C ALA A 326 10.36 20.81 10.70
N VAL A 327 9.02 20.89 10.67
CA VAL A 327 8.23 20.16 9.67
C VAL A 327 8.51 20.68 8.25
N PRO A 328 8.55 19.80 7.24
CA PRO A 328 8.61 20.22 5.85
C PRO A 328 7.42 21.12 5.44
N ARG A 329 7.57 21.82 4.32
CA ARG A 329 6.45 22.59 3.73
C ARG A 329 5.33 21.65 3.31
N SER A 330 4.07 22.07 3.44
CA SER A 330 2.90 21.23 3.11
C SER A 330 2.94 20.69 1.68
N ARG A 331 3.33 21.50 0.69
CA ARG A 331 3.51 21.05 -0.71
C ARG A 331 4.47 19.88 -0.89
N VAL A 332 5.43 19.72 0.02
CA VAL A 332 6.37 18.59 0.03
C VAL A 332 5.58 17.37 0.50
N LEU A 333 5.01 17.43 1.70
CA LEU A 333 4.23 16.36 2.30
C LEU A 333 3.06 15.87 1.42
N ASP A 334 2.37 16.79 0.73
CA ASP A 334 1.22 16.47 -0.11
C ASP A 334 1.57 15.58 -1.31
N ARG A 335 2.82 15.65 -1.79
CA ARG A 335 3.31 14.85 -2.92
C ARG A 335 3.91 13.51 -2.49
N HIS A 336 4.05 13.27 -1.20
CA HIS A 336 4.73 12.09 -0.71
C HIS A 336 3.80 10.88 -0.70
N ARG A 337 4.35 9.75 -1.10
CA ARG A 337 3.69 8.45 -0.96
C ARG A 337 4.15 7.81 0.34
N PRO A 338 3.26 7.05 1.00
CA PRO A 338 3.68 6.07 2.01
C PRO A 338 4.89 5.25 1.56
N LEU A 339 5.77 5.00 2.51
CA LEU A 339 6.89 4.09 2.34
C LEU A 339 6.70 2.91 3.31
N PRO A 340 7.10 1.70 2.90
CA PRO A 340 7.26 0.59 3.82
C PRO A 340 8.18 0.94 4.98
N ASP A 341 7.97 0.28 6.11
CA ASP A 341 8.90 0.37 7.22
C ASP A 341 10.31 0.00 6.74
N LEU A 342 11.34 0.50 7.43
CA LEU A 342 12.68 -0.05 7.27
C LEU A 342 12.63 -1.49 7.76
N VAL A 343 12.33 -2.41 6.84
CA VAL A 343 12.39 -3.84 7.07
C VAL A 343 13.84 -4.14 7.44
N MET A 344 14.07 -4.32 8.75
CA MET A 344 15.32 -4.86 9.27
C MET A 344 15.18 -6.37 9.22
N VAL A 345 15.32 -6.92 8.02
CA VAL A 345 15.71 -8.32 7.91
C VAL A 345 17.18 -8.27 7.55
N ASP A 346 17.96 -8.87 8.43
CA ASP A 346 19.37 -8.64 8.65
C ASP A 346 20.26 -8.85 7.40
N ALA A 347 21.52 -8.46 7.60
CA ALA A 347 22.68 -9.06 6.96
C ALA A 347 22.66 -10.60 7.02
#